data_AF-A0A5B0E2I8-F1
#
_entry.id   AF-A0A5B0E2I8-F1
#
_cell.length_a   1.000
_cell.length_b   1.000
_cell.length_c   1.000
_cell.angle_alpha   90.00
_cell.angle_beta   90.00
_cell.angle_gamma   90.00
#
_symmetry.space_group_name_H-M   'P 1'
#
loop_
_entity.id
_entity.type
_entity.pdbx_description
1 polymer ?
#
loop_
_entity_poly.entity_id
_entity_poly.type
_entity_poly.pdbx_seq_one_letter_code
_entity_poly.pdbx_strand_id
1 'polypeptide(L)'
;MISLRYLEHRMDSNDQPSTELAMLTVADDLSTLVTGEHPNVVDLMLRVAAIDGSGFVTFEDDPILWARSVHTGYRTPYLYVEITEDTFPQAAAREDSSDNASAGDR
;
A
#
# COMPACT_ATOMS: atom_id res chain seq x y z
N MET A 1 -4.49 -5.06 -2.52
CA MET A 1 -3.08 -4.75 -2.20
C MET A 1 -2.91 -3.25 -1.99
N ILE A 2 -2.04 -2.82 -1.08
CA ILE A 2 -1.67 -1.40 -0.88
C ILE A 2 -0.14 -1.25 -0.94
N SER A 3 0.34 -0.18 -1.57
CA SER A 3 1.75 0.19 -1.61
C SER A 3 1.96 1.63 -1.16
N LEU A 4 2.96 1.86 -0.32
CA LEU A 4 3.44 3.16 0.12
C LEU A 4 4.82 3.41 -0.46
N ARG A 5 4.96 4.46 -1.26
CA ARG A 5 6.24 4.90 -1.82
C ARG A 5 6.73 6.11 -1.06
N TYR A 6 7.95 6.04 -0.55
CA TYR A 6 8.63 7.12 0.16
C TYR A 6 9.55 7.82 -0.82
N LEU A 7 9.31 9.12 -1.01
CA LEU A 7 9.91 9.91 -2.08
C LEU A 7 10.66 11.10 -1.48
N GLU A 8 11.90 11.31 -1.93
CA GLU A 8 12.65 12.53 -1.66
C GLU A 8 12.27 13.62 -2.66
N HIS A 9 11.83 14.77 -2.15
CA HIS A 9 11.68 15.99 -2.93
C HIS A 9 12.95 16.83 -2.82
N ARG A 10 13.61 17.05 -3.95
CA ARG A 10 14.73 17.98 -4.06
C ARG A 10 14.23 19.42 -4.11
N MET A 11 14.35 20.13 -2.98
CA MET A 11 13.93 21.54 -2.87
C MET A 11 14.67 22.49 -3.82
N ASP A 12 15.84 22.09 -4.32
CA ASP A 12 16.75 22.91 -5.11
C ASP A 12 16.37 22.98 -6.59
N SER A 13 15.37 22.23 -7.06
CA SER A 13 14.91 22.33 -8.45
C SER A 13 13.45 21.91 -8.61
N ASN A 14 12.59 22.87 -8.97
CA ASN A 14 11.19 22.64 -9.34
C ASN A 14 10.99 21.72 -10.55
N ASP A 15 12.07 21.26 -11.20
CA ASP A 15 12.06 20.50 -12.45
C ASP A 15 12.74 19.11 -12.36
N GLN A 16 13.25 18.71 -11.19
CA GLN A 16 13.80 17.35 -11.04
C GLN A 16 12.72 16.39 -10.55
N PRO A 17 12.65 15.17 -11.12
CA PRO A 17 11.73 14.15 -10.63
C PRO A 17 12.11 13.72 -9.21
N SER A 18 11.10 13.48 -8.37
CA SER A 18 11.28 12.90 -7.04
C SER A 18 12.04 11.57 -7.11
N THR A 19 12.93 11.33 -6.15
CA THR A 19 13.68 10.06 -6.05
C THR A 19 12.96 9.10 -5.12
N GLU A 20 12.69 7.88 -5.56
CA GLU A 20 12.16 6.83 -4.69
C GLU A 20 13.25 6.30 -3.76
N LEU A 21 13.01 6.42 -2.45
CA LEU A 21 13.93 5.95 -1.42
C LEU A 21 13.58 4.52 -0.98
N ALA A 22 12.29 4.28 -0.78
CA ALA A 22 11.78 2.99 -0.32
C ALA A 22 10.33 2.80 -0.75
N MET A 23 9.91 1.53 -0.81
CA MET A 23 8.52 1.14 -1.01
C MET A 23 8.15 0.05 -0.02
N LEU A 24 7.03 0.23 0.67
CA LEU A 24 6.37 -0.80 1.47
C LEU A 24 5.16 -1.29 0.69
N THR A 25 5.07 -2.59 0.46
CA THR A 25 3.89 -3.24 -0.08
C THR A 25 3.26 -4.13 0.98
N VAL A 26 1.95 -3.99 1.18
CA VAL A 26 1.12 -4.88 1.99
C VAL A 26 0.17 -5.60 1.04
N ALA A 27 0.36 -6.92 0.94
CA ALA A 27 -0.47 -7.79 0.13
C ALA A 27 -1.83 -8.06 0.80
N ASP A 28 -2.74 -8.71 0.06
CA ASP A 28 -4.10 -9.02 0.56
C ASP A 28 -4.10 -10.02 1.71
N ASP A 29 -3.08 -10.87 1.80
CA ASP A 29 -2.83 -11.79 2.91
C ASP A 29 -2.09 -11.14 4.09
N LEU A 30 -1.93 -9.81 4.06
CA LEU A 30 -1.16 -9.01 5.02
C LEU A 30 0.34 -9.31 5.05
N SER A 31 0.87 -10.10 4.12
CA SER A 31 2.31 -10.23 3.95
C SER A 31 2.91 -8.91 3.49
N THR A 32 4.15 -8.65 3.91
CA THR A 32 4.82 -7.37 3.69
C THR A 32 6.10 -7.55 2.90
N LEU A 33 6.36 -6.60 2.01
CA LEU A 33 7.62 -6.48 1.29
C LEU A 33 8.11 -5.04 1.39
N VAL A 34 9.36 -4.88 1.78
CA VAL A 34 10.02 -3.57 1.73
C VAL A 34 11.18 -3.61 0.76
N THR A 35 11.21 -2.67 -0.17
CA THR A 35 12.30 -2.48 -1.13
C THR A 35 12.91 -1.08 -0.98
N GLY A 36 14.19 -0.92 -1.33
CA GLY A 36 14.93 0.35 -1.20
C GLY A 36 15.75 0.45 0.08
N GLU A 37 16.16 1.67 0.45
CA GLU A 37 17.02 1.92 1.61
C GLU A 37 16.22 1.87 2.93
N HIS A 38 15.86 0.66 3.34
CA HIS A 38 15.33 0.34 4.67
C HIS A 38 16.47 0.39 5.73
N PRO A 39 16.28 0.79 7.01
CA PRO A 39 15.03 1.08 7.74
C PRO A 39 14.80 2.55 8.13
N ASN A 40 15.68 3.49 7.79
CA ASN A 40 15.56 4.86 8.32
C ASN A 40 14.33 5.63 7.81
N VAL A 41 13.79 5.22 6.66
CA VAL A 41 12.67 5.91 6.00
C VAL A 41 11.32 5.25 6.33
N VAL A 42 11.29 3.94 6.56
CA VAL A 42 10.08 3.16 6.84
C VAL A 42 10.11 2.69 8.29
N ASP A 43 9.42 3.42 9.17
CA ASP A 43 9.32 3.06 10.59
C ASP A 43 7.97 2.37 10.87
N LEU A 44 7.93 1.04 10.75
CA LEU A 44 6.73 0.24 11.02
C LEU A 44 6.30 0.28 12.50
N MET A 45 7.18 0.70 13.41
CA MET A 45 6.84 0.85 14.83
C MET A 45 6.18 2.20 15.13
N LEU A 46 6.08 3.08 14.12
CA LEU A 46 5.49 4.41 14.29
C LEU A 46 4.01 4.30 14.66
N ARG A 47 3.64 4.90 15.78
CA ARG A 47 2.24 5.10 16.18
C ARG A 47 1.72 6.38 15.53
N VAL A 48 0.70 6.27 14.68
CA VAL A 48 0.14 7.39 13.91
C VAL A 48 -1.32 7.66 14.29
N ALA A 49 -1.76 8.92 14.14
CA ALA A 49 -3.17 9.25 14.30
C ALA A 49 -3.98 8.64 13.15
N ALA A 50 -5.04 7.92 13.47
CA ALA A 50 -5.86 7.23 12.49
C ALA A 50 -6.66 8.24 11.64
N ILE A 51 -6.62 8.07 10.31
CA ILE A 51 -7.32 8.97 9.37
C ILE A 51 -8.85 8.99 9.56
N ASP A 52 -9.42 7.92 10.10
CA ASP A 52 -10.86 7.80 10.39
C ASP A 52 -11.26 8.43 11.75
N GLY A 53 -10.31 8.96 12.51
CA GLY A 53 -10.54 9.57 13.81
C GLY A 53 -10.71 8.58 14.97
N SER A 54 -10.48 7.28 14.77
CA SER A 54 -10.58 6.24 15.82
C SER A 54 -9.53 6.35 16.94
N GLY A 55 -8.54 7.24 16.79
CA GLY A 55 -7.50 7.50 17.77
C GLY A 55 -6.12 7.32 17.16
N PHE A 56 -5.37 6.34 17.66
CA PHE A 56 -4.04 6.00 17.15
C PHE A 56 -4.01 4.57 16.67
N VAL A 57 -3.28 4.34 15.58
CA VAL A 57 -3.09 3.02 14.95
C VAL A 57 -1.59 2.73 14.85
N THR A 58 -1.21 1.47 15.05
CA THR A 58 0.13 0.96 14.75
C THR A 58 0.07 0.01 13.57
N PHE A 59 1.22 -0.25 12.93
CA PHE A 59 1.27 -1.16 11.80
C PHE A 59 0.81 -2.58 12.17
N GLU A 60 1.15 -3.06 13.37
CA GLU A 60 0.76 -4.39 13.84
C GLU A 60 -0.76 -4.51 14.07
N ASP A 61 -1.42 -3.43 14.48
CA ASP A 61 -2.87 -3.44 14.75
C ASP A 61 -3.70 -3.47 13.46
N ASP A 62 -3.37 -2.60 12.50
CA ASP A 62 -4.05 -2.50 11.22
C ASP A 62 -3.09 -1.91 10.16
N PRO A 63 -2.39 -2.76 9.39
CA PRO A 63 -1.42 -2.34 8.38
C PRO A 63 -2.01 -1.40 7.32
N ILE A 64 -3.30 -1.58 6.98
CA ILE A 64 -3.98 -0.85 5.91
C ILE A 64 -4.37 0.54 6.41
N LEU A 65 -5.01 0.62 7.57
CA LEU A 65 -5.37 1.90 8.19
C LEU A 65 -4.12 2.69 8.57
N TRP A 66 -3.09 2.01 9.08
CA TRP A 66 -1.78 2.61 9.33
C TRP A 66 -1.21 3.22 8.06
N ALA A 67 -1.17 2.47 6.96
CA ALA A 67 -0.60 2.94 5.70
C ALA A 67 -1.31 4.19 5.16
N ARG A 68 -2.65 4.19 5.17
CA ARG A 68 -3.47 5.35 4.79
C ARG A 68 -3.24 6.56 5.70
N SER A 69 -3.06 6.31 6.98
CA SER A 69 -2.79 7.34 7.98
C SER A 69 -1.41 7.96 7.80
N VAL A 70 -0.39 7.14 7.52
CA VAL A 70 0.96 7.60 7.16
C VAL A 70 0.93 8.47 5.91
N HIS A 71 0.30 8.01 4.83
CA HIS A 71 0.17 8.81 3.59
C HIS A 71 -0.44 10.20 3.84
N THR A 72 -1.42 10.29 4.75
CA THR A 72 -2.13 11.54 5.02
C THR A 72 -1.35 12.46 5.97
N GLY A 73 -0.70 11.90 6.99
CA GLY A 73 0.01 12.65 8.03
C GLY A 73 1.48 12.92 7.73
N TYR A 74 2.12 12.11 6.91
CA TYR A 74 3.55 12.20 6.64
C TYR A 74 3.84 13.21 5.53
N ARG A 75 4.05 14.46 5.94
CA ARG A 75 4.47 15.54 5.06
C ARG A 75 5.63 16.28 5.68
N THR A 76 6.81 16.07 5.13
CA THR A 76 7.97 16.90 5.47
C THR A 76 8.37 17.72 4.25
N PRO A 77 9.19 18.76 4.43
CA PRO A 77 9.60 19.59 3.31
C PRO A 77 10.48 18.85 2.27
N TYR A 78 11.07 17.70 2.63
CA TYR A 78 12.02 16.94 1.79
C TYR A 78 11.58 15.49 1.52
N LEU A 79 10.61 14.98 2.27
CA LEU A 79 10.08 13.63 2.16
C LEU A 79 8.56 13.68 2.12
N TYR A 80 7.99 13.00 1.14
CA TYR A 80 6.56 12.79 1.05
C TYR A 80 6.27 11.32 0.70
N VAL A 81 5.04 10.91 0.98
CA VAL A 81 4.59 9.54 0.77
C VAL A 81 3.49 9.55 -0.29
N GLU A 82 3.56 8.62 -1.23
CA GLU A 82 2.49 8.31 -2.19
C GLU A 82 1.87 6.96 -1.84
N ILE A 83 0.54 6.87 -1.95
CA ILE A 83 -0.21 5.64 -1.75
C ILE A 83 -0.78 5.15 -3.08
N THR A 84 -0.61 3.86 -3.35
CA THR A 84 -1.30 3.18 -4.45
C THR A 84 -2.14 2.05 -3.86
N GLU A 85 -3.43 2.05 -4.16
CA GLU A 85 -4.36 0.99 -3.76
C GLU A 85 -4.81 0.25 -5.01
N ASP A 86 -4.65 -1.07 -5.02
CA ASP A 86 -5.25 -1.89 -6.06
C ASP A 86 -6.73 -2.08 -5.74
N THR A 87 -7.59 -1.34 -6.45
CA THR A 87 -9.05 -1.37 -6.28
C THR A 87 -9.71 -2.52 -7.05
N PHE A 88 -8.97 -3.42 -7.69
CA PHE A 88 -9.56 -4.61 -8.30
C PHE A 88 -9.73 -5.73 -7.26
N PRO A 89 -10.96 -6.02 -6.78
CA PRO A 89 -11.19 -7.30 -6.13
C PRO A 89 -10.86 -8.39 -7.15
N GLN A 90 -10.27 -9.51 -6.70
CA GLN A 90 -10.15 -10.72 -7.52
C GLN A 90 -11.54 -11.23 -7.93
N ALA A 91 -12.16 -10.60 -8.91
CA ALA A 91 -13.37 -11.03 -9.58
C ALA A 91 -12.98 -11.74 -10.87
N ALA A 92 -12.12 -12.76 -10.79
CA ALA A 92 -11.75 -13.60 -11.94
C ALA A 92 -11.16 -14.96 -11.54
N ALA A 93 -11.62 -15.54 -10.44
CA ALA A 93 -11.43 -16.97 -10.15
C ALA A 93 -12.75 -17.61 -9.68
N ARG A 94 -13.88 -17.17 -10.27
CA ARG A 94 -15.08 -18.01 -10.29
C ARG A 94 -14.85 -19.03 -11.39
N GLU A 95 -14.62 -20.25 -10.95
CA GLU A 95 -14.78 -21.52 -11.65
C GLU A 95 -15.72 -21.40 -12.85
N ASP A 96 -15.16 -21.23 -14.05
CA ASP A 96 -15.81 -21.73 -15.26
C ASP A 96 -15.37 -23.18 -15.43
N SER A 97 -15.70 -23.99 -14.43
CA SER A 97 -15.87 -25.43 -14.62
C SER A 97 -17.15 -25.59 -15.41
N SER A 98 -17.09 -25.28 -16.70
CA SER A 98 -18.09 -25.69 -17.68
C SER A 98 -18.05 -27.21 -17.77
N ASP A 99 -18.71 -27.86 -16.81
CA ASP A 99 -19.22 -29.22 -16.93
C ASP A 99 -20.25 -29.23 -18.05
N ASN A 100 -19.77 -29.40 -19.28
CA ASN A 100 -20.63 -29.62 -20.43
C ASN A 100 -21.15 -31.06 -20.41
N ALA A 101 -22.06 -31.33 -19.49
CA ALA A 101 -22.88 -32.53 -19.50
C ALA A 101 -24.32 -32.16 -19.85
N SER A 102 -24.66 -32.28 -21.14
CA SER A 102 -26.07 -32.49 -21.53
C SER A 102 -26.18 -33.36 -22.78
N ALA A 103 -26.57 -34.60 -22.50
CA ALA A 103 -27.60 -35.42 -23.14
C ALA A 103 -27.76 -35.41 -24.68
N GLY A 104 -27.69 -36.62 -25.24
CA GLY A 104 -28.17 -36.95 -26.58
C GLY A 104 -28.72 -38.37 -26.61
N ASP A 105 -29.91 -38.54 -26.04
CA ASP A 105 -30.81 -39.68 -26.24
C ASP A 105 -31.35 -39.61 -27.68
N ARG A 106 -31.09 -40.64 -28.50
CA ARG A 106 -31.85 -41.05 -29.70
C ARG A 106 -31.32 -42.36 -30.26
#